data_AF-A0A839IPX7-F1
#
_entry.id   AF-A0A839IPX7-F1
#
_cell.length_a   1.000
_cell.length_b   1.000
_cell.length_c   1.000
_cell.angle_alpha   90.00
_cell.angle_beta   90.00
_cell.angle_gamma   90.00
#
_symmetry.space_group_name_H-M   'P 1'
#
loop_
_entity.id
_entity.type
_entity.pdbx_description
1 polymer ?
#
loop_
_entity_poly.entity_id
_entity_poly.type
_entity_poly.pdbx_seq_one_letter_code
_entity_poly.pdbx_strand_id
1 'polypeptide(L)'
;MEQEQTPAISVDASLQTPPAEVSAEPVTDNTSAPVLQAQPIDSADAGPALVDELVADEFVYAAGKLRLHFPTIGLEKECEAAAQELGVAPTEYHRIFSEKTRYPGSRDSSSEAISYRPYRYIAEQVSWILTIDGQDAYVLVPQSVVELNEFINCLKVDEDDPMDNDRQIIAIGELGPMAPSDLSGDTALRMVSCKHVYPFSYKALEKELDGNSNSTTSAISSVLQLLKVRQNLGQNDFERAKNFIAYRYLDIYRLSLGQYQGGRNYDNQSSVDQEECFLADLQTRYADNTAGRELVDLIFTYQKKVSGRQYSYYLSVDTTEMFPFLHAPLSDYIPSN
;
A
#
# COMPACT_ATOMS: atom_id res chain seq x y z
N MET A 1 19.57 -26.09 51.27
CA MET A 1 20.64 -27.10 51.43
C MET A 1 20.66 -27.93 50.15
N GLU A 2 21.85 -28.36 49.74
CA GLU A 2 22.22 -28.96 48.43
C GLU A 2 22.40 -27.89 47.32
N GLN A 3 23.60 -27.31 47.15
CA GLN A 3 24.81 -27.81 46.46
C GLN A 3 24.55 -28.12 44.98
N GLU A 4 24.95 -27.26 44.04
CA GLU A 4 26.32 -27.08 43.49
C GLU A 4 26.64 -28.13 42.42
N GLN A 5 26.74 -27.71 41.14
CA GLN A 5 27.90 -28.00 40.27
C GLN A 5 27.70 -27.52 38.82
N THR A 6 28.54 -26.56 38.43
CA THR A 6 29.05 -26.34 37.07
C THR A 6 30.08 -27.44 36.70
N PRO A 7 30.27 -27.73 35.40
CA PRO A 7 31.57 -27.46 34.76
C PRO A 7 31.37 -26.86 33.34
N ALA A 8 32.14 -25.90 32.81
CA ALA A 8 33.59 -25.73 32.65
C ALA A 8 34.21 -26.56 31.49
N ILE A 9 34.59 -25.81 30.43
CA ILE A 9 35.79 -25.96 29.55
C ILE A 9 35.73 -27.02 28.44
N SER A 10 35.83 -26.61 27.16
CA SER A 10 37.14 -26.49 26.46
C SER A 10 37.01 -26.01 25.02
N VAL A 11 38.01 -25.22 24.64
CA VAL A 11 38.33 -24.68 23.33
C VAL A 11 38.97 -25.78 22.48
N ASP A 12 38.67 -25.85 21.18
CA ASP A 12 39.70 -26.26 20.22
C ASP A 12 39.53 -25.58 18.86
N ALA A 13 40.65 -25.10 18.35
CA ALA A 13 40.81 -24.42 17.09
C ALA A 13 41.42 -25.41 16.09
N SER A 14 40.93 -25.44 14.85
CA SER A 14 41.71 -26.01 13.75
C SER A 14 41.33 -25.36 12.43
N LEU A 15 42.38 -24.81 11.82
CA LEU A 15 42.46 -24.24 10.50
C LEU A 15 42.14 -25.27 9.41
N GLN A 16 41.43 -24.86 8.36
CA GLN A 16 41.65 -25.43 7.04
C GLN A 16 41.40 -24.43 5.92
N THR A 17 42.44 -24.30 5.11
CA THR A 17 42.69 -23.44 3.95
C THR A 17 41.83 -23.79 2.71
N PRO A 18 41.62 -22.83 1.78
CA PRO A 18 40.94 -23.07 0.50
C PRO A 18 41.91 -23.58 -0.59
N PRO A 19 41.42 -24.29 -1.63
CA PRO A 19 42.22 -24.54 -2.82
C PRO A 19 41.89 -23.60 -4.01
N ALA A 20 42.97 -22.96 -4.46
CA ALA A 20 43.38 -22.44 -5.76
C ALA A 20 42.50 -22.58 -7.02
N GLU A 21 42.26 -21.41 -7.65
CA GLU A 21 42.79 -20.97 -8.96
C GLU A 21 43.28 -22.02 -9.99
N VAL A 22 42.71 -21.97 -11.21
CA VAL A 22 43.31 -22.50 -12.44
C VAL A 22 43.14 -21.48 -13.58
N SER A 23 44.26 -21.12 -14.18
CA SER A 23 44.45 -20.16 -15.29
C SER A 23 44.09 -20.68 -16.69
N ALA A 24 43.95 -19.71 -17.60
CA ALA A 24 43.80 -19.72 -19.07
C ALA A 24 44.81 -20.63 -19.83
N GLU A 25 44.68 -20.95 -21.13
CA GLU A 25 44.44 -20.17 -22.37
C GLU A 25 44.06 -21.14 -23.56
N PRO A 26 44.32 -20.87 -24.87
CA PRO A 26 43.48 -20.12 -25.82
C PRO A 26 43.15 -20.93 -27.10
N VAL A 27 42.11 -20.59 -27.86
CA VAL A 27 42.01 -20.99 -29.29
C VAL A 27 41.31 -19.92 -30.13
N THR A 28 42.04 -19.52 -31.17
CA THR A 28 41.70 -18.70 -32.35
C THR A 28 40.64 -19.36 -33.24
N ASP A 29 39.74 -18.61 -33.89
CA ASP A 29 39.84 -18.33 -35.35
C ASP A 29 38.73 -17.41 -35.85
N ASN A 30 39.08 -16.69 -36.90
CA ASN A 30 38.33 -15.74 -37.69
C ASN A 30 37.12 -16.36 -38.40
N THR A 31 36.02 -15.63 -38.53
CA THR A 31 35.31 -15.57 -39.81
C THR A 31 34.59 -14.23 -40.00
N SER A 32 34.78 -13.71 -41.20
CA SER A 32 34.51 -12.37 -41.71
C SER A 32 33.05 -11.93 -41.75
N ALA A 33 32.87 -10.61 -41.59
CA ALA A 33 31.66 -9.86 -41.88
C ALA A 33 31.40 -9.73 -43.40
N PRO A 34 30.14 -9.62 -43.84
CA PRO A 34 29.82 -9.03 -45.13
C PRO A 34 29.66 -7.51 -45.01
N VAL A 35 30.47 -6.81 -45.82
CA VAL A 35 30.40 -5.37 -46.10
C VAL A 35 29.10 -5.04 -46.81
N LEU A 36 28.28 -4.16 -46.25
CA LEU A 36 27.19 -3.49 -46.96
C LEU A 36 27.57 -2.01 -47.15
N GLN A 37 27.63 -1.64 -48.42
CA GLN A 37 28.12 -0.38 -48.98
C GLN A 37 27.25 0.80 -48.51
N ALA A 38 27.92 1.87 -48.07
CA ALA A 38 27.30 3.17 -47.90
C ALA A 38 26.97 3.78 -49.27
N GLN A 39 25.70 4.14 -49.48
CA GLN A 39 25.25 5.07 -50.50
C GLN A 39 24.79 6.36 -49.79
N PRO A 40 25.17 7.56 -50.25
CA PRO A 40 24.75 8.81 -49.63
C PRO A 40 23.33 9.13 -50.09
N ILE A 41 22.42 9.39 -49.14
CA ILE A 41 21.11 9.98 -49.45
C ILE A 41 21.05 11.36 -48.80
N ASP A 42 20.67 12.28 -49.66
CA ASP A 42 20.56 13.72 -49.52
C ASP A 42 19.87 14.20 -48.24
N SER A 43 20.34 15.33 -47.74
CA SER A 43 19.75 16.05 -46.63
C SER A 43 18.49 16.78 -47.09
N ALA A 44 17.33 16.41 -46.53
CA ALA A 44 16.15 17.26 -46.53
C ALA A 44 15.31 17.00 -45.27
N ASP A 45 15.54 17.85 -44.28
CA ASP A 45 14.55 18.47 -43.41
C ASP A 45 13.30 17.63 -43.03
N ALA A 46 13.41 16.92 -41.92
CA ALA A 46 12.27 16.61 -41.06
C ALA A 46 12.80 16.57 -39.63
N GLY A 47 12.54 17.64 -38.86
CA GLY A 47 12.83 17.68 -37.43
C GLY A 47 12.19 16.49 -36.71
N PRO A 48 12.73 16.06 -35.55
CA PRO A 48 12.10 15.00 -34.79
C PRO A 48 10.75 15.51 -34.32
N ALA A 49 9.68 15.02 -34.95
CA ALA A 49 8.38 15.01 -34.33
C ALA A 49 8.55 14.23 -33.03
N LEU A 50 8.51 14.95 -31.91
CA LEU A 50 8.23 14.39 -30.60
C LEU A 50 6.86 13.72 -30.74
N VAL A 51 6.88 12.44 -31.06
CA VAL A 51 5.78 11.56 -30.72
C VAL A 51 5.79 11.53 -29.20
N ASP A 52 4.99 12.43 -28.62
CA ASP A 52 4.42 12.26 -27.31
C ASP A 52 3.55 11.00 -27.44
N GLU A 53 4.20 9.85 -27.35
CA GLU A 53 3.52 8.58 -27.12
C GLU A 53 2.77 8.84 -25.83
N LEU A 54 1.46 9.07 -25.92
CA LEU A 54 0.58 9.24 -24.77
C LEU A 54 0.79 8.01 -23.90
N VAL A 55 1.72 8.11 -22.95
CA VAL A 55 1.90 7.10 -21.92
C VAL A 55 0.56 7.10 -21.21
N ALA A 56 -0.23 6.05 -21.41
CA ALA A 56 -1.47 5.89 -20.67
C ALA A 56 -1.12 6.08 -19.20
N ASP A 57 -1.84 6.96 -18.50
CA ASP A 57 -1.57 7.23 -17.11
C ASP A 57 -1.76 5.93 -16.31
N GLU A 58 -0.66 5.29 -15.95
CA GLU A 58 -0.67 4.07 -15.13
C GLU A 58 -0.95 4.50 -13.68
N PHE A 59 -2.18 4.29 -13.21
CA PHE A 59 -2.56 4.65 -11.84
C PHE A 59 -2.28 3.54 -10.84
N VAL A 60 -2.00 3.91 -9.60
CA VAL A 60 -1.86 3.00 -8.46
C VAL A 60 -2.92 3.30 -7.41
N TYR A 61 -3.58 2.24 -6.93
CA TYR A 61 -4.36 2.26 -5.69
C TYR A 61 -3.94 1.04 -4.88
N ALA A 62 -2.97 1.19 -4.00
CA ALA A 62 -2.32 0.09 -3.29
C ALA A 62 -2.46 0.23 -1.78
N ALA A 63 -2.42 -0.89 -1.07
CA ALA A 63 -2.41 -0.92 0.39
C ALA A 63 -1.22 -1.73 0.89
N GLY A 64 -0.56 -1.22 1.93
CA GLY A 64 0.59 -1.87 2.52
C GLY A 64 1.01 -1.19 3.82
N LYS A 65 2.28 -1.31 4.19
CA LYS A 65 2.89 -0.62 5.33
C LYS A 65 3.87 0.43 4.85
N LEU A 66 3.87 1.58 5.51
CA LEU A 66 4.82 2.65 5.21
C LEU A 66 6.10 2.42 6.01
N ARG A 67 7.23 2.33 5.30
CA ARG A 67 8.58 2.18 5.85
C ARG A 67 9.42 3.38 5.44
N LEU A 68 10.31 3.81 6.33
CA LEU A 68 11.33 4.80 5.99
C LEU A 68 12.62 4.12 5.54
N HIS A 69 13.23 4.69 4.52
CA HIS A 69 14.60 4.43 4.11
C HIS A 69 15.38 5.75 4.13
N PHE A 70 16.57 5.72 4.72
CA PHE A 70 17.46 6.86 4.77
C PHE A 70 18.49 6.73 3.64
N PRO A 71 18.47 7.59 2.61
CA PRO A 71 19.40 7.47 1.48
C PRO A 71 20.87 7.63 1.88
N THR A 72 21.14 8.27 3.02
CA THR A 72 22.49 8.46 3.55
C THR A 72 22.53 8.25 5.06
N ILE A 73 23.67 7.76 5.55
CA ILE A 73 23.95 7.66 6.99
C ILE A 73 23.90 9.03 7.69
N GLY A 74 24.25 10.12 6.98
CA GLY A 74 24.17 11.47 7.53
C GLY A 74 22.74 11.87 7.88
N LEU A 75 21.78 11.56 7.00
CA LEU A 75 20.35 11.83 7.25
C LEU A 75 19.80 10.95 8.39
N GLU A 76 20.22 9.69 8.46
CA GLU A 76 19.88 8.79 9.57
C GLU A 76 20.38 9.35 10.90
N LYS A 77 21.65 9.80 10.97
CA LYS A 77 22.23 10.41 12.18
C LYS A 77 21.59 11.73 12.56
N GLU A 78 21.17 12.54 11.59
CA GLU A 78 20.41 13.76 11.86
C GLU A 78 19.04 13.43 12.49
N CYS A 79 18.37 12.38 12.03
CA CYS A 79 17.13 11.91 12.63
C CYS A 79 17.35 11.39 14.06
N GLU A 80 18.44 10.66 14.32
CA GLU A 80 18.82 10.23 15.67
C GLU A 80 19.10 11.41 16.60
N ALA A 81 19.79 12.45 16.12
CA ALA A 81 20.06 13.67 16.88
C ALA A 81 18.78 14.43 17.23
N ALA A 82 17.85 14.54 16.27
CA ALA A 82 16.52 15.11 16.52
C ALA A 82 15.74 14.31 17.57
N ALA A 83 15.79 12.98 17.52
CA ALA A 83 15.15 12.12 18.52
C ALA A 83 15.75 12.35 19.92
N GLN A 84 17.07 12.48 20.02
CA GLN A 84 17.77 12.76 21.26
C GLN A 84 17.36 14.11 21.87
N GLU A 85 17.28 15.17 21.06
CA GLU A 85 16.86 16.51 21.50
C GLU A 85 15.42 16.49 22.04
N LEU A 86 14.54 15.69 21.42
CA LEU A 86 13.14 15.54 21.83
C LEU A 86 12.93 14.54 22.99
N GLY A 87 13.96 13.79 23.37
CA GLY A 87 13.86 12.75 24.40
C GLY A 87 12.93 11.60 24.00
N VAL A 88 12.90 11.25 22.70
CA VAL A 88 12.08 10.16 22.15
C VAL A 88 12.96 9.06 21.55
N ALA A 89 12.42 7.87 21.33
CA ALA A 89 13.17 6.83 20.63
C ALA A 89 13.38 7.22 19.15
N PRO A 90 14.52 6.85 18.53
CA PRO A 90 14.82 7.20 17.14
C PRO A 90 13.84 6.60 16.13
N THR A 91 13.07 5.59 16.53
CA THR A 91 12.01 4.97 15.72
C THR A 91 10.64 5.66 15.85
N GLU A 92 10.47 6.61 16.77
CA GLU A 92 9.22 7.37 16.96
C GLU A 92 9.08 8.50 15.91
N TYR A 93 9.24 8.16 14.63
CA TYR A 93 9.33 9.10 13.51
C TYR A 93 8.14 10.07 13.42
N HIS A 94 6.93 9.61 13.74
CA HIS A 94 5.77 10.50 13.81
C HIS A 94 6.02 11.66 14.77
N ARG A 95 6.53 11.39 15.98
CA ARG A 95 6.79 12.45 16.97
C ARG A 95 7.89 13.39 16.50
N ILE A 96 8.96 12.86 15.92
CA ILE A 96 10.07 13.66 15.38
C ILE A 96 9.57 14.60 14.27
N PHE A 97 8.87 14.06 13.27
CA PHE A 97 8.44 14.82 12.08
C PHE A 97 7.18 15.68 12.30
N SER A 98 6.39 15.38 13.33
CA SER A 98 5.23 16.18 13.73
C SER A 98 5.52 17.26 14.75
N GLU A 99 6.73 17.28 15.32
CA GLU A 99 7.15 18.26 16.31
C GLU A 99 6.88 19.69 15.84
N LYS A 100 6.32 20.50 16.74
CA LYS A 100 5.96 21.89 16.49
C LYS A 100 6.65 22.78 17.51
N THR A 101 7.56 23.61 17.03
CA THR A 101 8.19 24.66 17.83
C THR A 101 7.53 26.01 17.56
N ARG A 102 7.36 26.81 18.61
CA ARG A 102 6.81 28.16 18.50
C ARG A 102 7.87 29.13 17.96
N TYR A 103 7.49 30.09 17.11
CA TYR A 103 8.43 31.15 16.73
C TYR A 103 8.84 32.00 17.96
N PRO A 104 10.13 32.30 18.13
CA PRO A 104 10.60 33.21 19.17
C PRO A 104 9.89 34.56 19.08
N GLY A 105 9.33 35.04 20.19
CA GLY A 105 8.66 36.35 20.27
C GLY A 105 7.14 36.35 20.05
N SER A 106 6.53 35.20 19.75
CA SER A 106 5.07 35.07 19.81
C SER A 106 4.60 35.18 21.27
N ARG A 107 3.72 36.15 21.57
CA ARG A 107 3.16 36.41 22.92
C ARG A 107 1.78 35.78 23.13
N ASP A 108 1.03 35.48 22.08
CA ASP A 108 -0.31 34.90 22.18
C ASP A 108 -0.27 33.37 22.30
N SER A 109 -0.45 32.89 23.52
CA SER A 109 -0.42 31.46 23.89
C SER A 109 -1.55 30.61 23.28
N SER A 110 -2.46 31.23 22.51
CA SER A 110 -3.68 30.60 21.99
C SER A 110 -3.70 30.34 20.48
N SER A 111 -2.66 30.76 19.74
CA SER A 111 -2.65 30.58 18.27
C SER A 111 -1.67 29.48 17.84
N GLU A 112 -2.21 28.34 17.38
CA GLU A 112 -1.44 27.32 16.63
C GLU A 112 -0.77 27.90 15.37
N ALA A 113 -1.26 29.06 14.90
CA ALA A 113 -0.86 29.76 13.69
C ALA A 113 0.61 30.21 13.66
N ILE A 114 1.33 30.20 14.79
CA ILE A 114 2.71 30.70 14.89
C ILE A 114 3.67 29.59 15.35
N SER A 115 3.47 28.37 14.84
CA SER A 115 4.37 27.24 15.02
C SER A 115 5.02 26.79 13.71
N TYR A 116 6.23 26.25 13.78
CA TYR A 116 6.96 25.64 12.66
C TYR A 116 7.40 24.23 13.04
N ARG A 117 7.72 23.41 12.04
CA ARG A 117 8.21 22.04 12.26
C ARG A 117 9.71 21.97 12.05
N PRO A 118 10.53 21.99 13.11
CA PRO A 118 11.99 22.11 12.99
C PRO A 118 12.63 20.95 12.21
N TYR A 119 12.06 19.74 12.30
CA TYR A 119 12.63 18.52 11.70
C TYR A 119 11.92 18.05 10.43
N ARG A 120 11.01 18.86 9.86
CA ARG A 120 10.28 18.48 8.64
C ARG A 120 11.22 18.22 7.46
N TYR A 121 12.32 18.95 7.36
CA TYR A 121 13.29 18.80 6.29
C TYR A 121 13.90 17.37 6.23
N ILE A 122 13.89 16.63 7.35
CA ILE A 122 14.30 15.22 7.37
C ILE A 122 13.25 14.37 6.64
N ALA A 123 11.97 14.57 6.96
CA ALA A 123 10.84 13.92 6.32
C ALA A 123 10.77 14.21 4.80
N GLU A 124 11.25 15.37 4.37
CA GLU A 124 11.38 15.75 2.94
C GLU A 124 12.49 14.98 2.20
N GLN A 125 13.47 14.44 2.93
CA GLN A 125 14.66 13.81 2.35
C GLN A 125 14.74 12.29 2.55
N VAL A 126 13.90 11.72 3.43
CA VAL A 126 13.77 10.27 3.54
C VAL A 126 13.04 9.71 2.32
N SER A 127 13.35 8.47 1.99
CA SER A 127 12.60 7.70 1.02
C SER A 127 11.44 7.00 1.71
N TRP A 128 10.23 7.26 1.23
CA TRP A 128 9.00 6.67 1.74
C TRP A 128 8.71 5.42 0.95
N ILE A 129 8.84 4.25 1.58
CA ILE A 129 8.67 2.97 0.89
C ILE A 129 7.35 2.34 1.30
N LEU A 130 6.53 1.97 0.32
CA LEU A 130 5.36 1.14 0.57
C LEU A 130 5.76 -0.32 0.46
N THR A 131 5.58 -1.05 1.55
CA THR A 131 5.84 -2.48 1.64
C THR A 131 4.51 -3.24 1.59
N ILE A 132 4.35 -4.17 0.67
CA ILE A 132 3.15 -5.00 0.47
C ILE A 132 3.53 -6.46 0.76
N ASP A 133 2.80 -7.16 1.63
CA ASP A 133 3.15 -8.51 2.11
C ASP A 133 4.61 -8.67 2.59
N GLY A 134 5.17 -7.63 3.20
CA GLY A 134 6.54 -7.62 3.70
C GLY A 134 7.62 -7.47 2.62
N GLN A 135 7.24 -7.24 1.36
CA GLN A 135 8.14 -6.92 0.26
C GLN A 135 8.02 -5.44 -0.13
N ASP A 136 9.14 -4.78 -0.34
CA ASP A 136 9.13 -3.39 -0.82
C ASP A 136 8.55 -3.35 -2.25
N ALA A 137 7.53 -2.52 -2.45
CA ALA A 137 6.79 -2.46 -3.71
C ALA A 137 7.00 -1.14 -4.45
N TYR A 138 6.99 -0.02 -3.72
CA TYR A 138 7.07 1.31 -4.31
C TYR A 138 7.89 2.29 -3.47
N VAL A 139 8.53 3.24 -4.15
CA VAL A 139 8.98 4.49 -3.54
C VAL A 139 7.87 5.52 -3.74
N LEU A 140 7.20 5.91 -2.66
CA LEU A 140 6.15 6.92 -2.67
C LEU A 140 6.76 8.32 -2.60
N VAL A 141 6.29 9.23 -3.46
CA VAL A 141 6.81 10.59 -3.56
C VAL A 141 5.68 11.59 -3.32
N PRO A 142 5.66 12.28 -2.16
CA PRO A 142 4.70 13.35 -1.93
C PRO A 142 4.96 14.51 -2.92
N GLN A 143 3.90 15.10 -3.47
CA GLN A 143 4.00 16.17 -4.48
C GLN A 143 3.92 17.58 -3.86
N SER A 144 3.50 17.67 -2.61
CA SER A 144 3.26 18.89 -1.89
C SER A 144 3.47 18.72 -0.39
N VAL A 145 3.53 19.85 0.32
CA VAL A 145 3.58 19.86 1.78
C VAL A 145 2.32 19.25 2.40
N VAL A 146 1.18 19.28 1.71
CA VAL A 146 -0.06 18.66 2.21
C VAL A 146 0.10 17.14 2.22
N GLU A 147 0.48 16.53 1.10
CA GLU A 147 0.70 15.08 1.05
C GLU A 147 1.83 14.65 1.98
N LEU A 148 2.93 15.41 2.09
CA LEU A 148 3.99 15.09 3.06
C LEU A 148 3.45 15.05 4.51
N ASN A 149 2.54 15.95 4.88
CA ASN A 149 1.92 15.88 6.21
C ASN A 149 1.00 14.66 6.34
N GLU A 150 0.32 14.20 5.27
CA GLU A 150 -0.45 12.95 5.28
C GLU A 150 0.45 11.74 5.53
N PHE A 151 1.62 11.68 4.88
CA PHE A 151 2.63 10.63 5.11
C PHE A 151 3.12 10.63 6.55
N ILE A 152 3.46 11.81 7.09
CA ILE A 152 3.85 11.94 8.50
C ILE A 152 2.71 11.44 9.40
N ASN A 153 1.46 11.86 9.15
CA ASN A 153 0.31 11.44 9.95
C ASN A 153 0.07 9.92 9.88
N CYS A 154 0.38 9.28 8.74
CA CYS A 154 0.33 7.82 8.59
C CYS A 154 1.33 7.09 9.48
N LEU A 155 2.40 7.73 9.96
CA LEU A 155 3.34 7.13 10.92
C LEU A 155 2.80 7.08 12.36
N LYS A 156 1.68 7.74 12.66
CA LYS A 156 1.11 7.79 14.02
C LYS A 156 0.61 6.43 14.47
N VAL A 157 1.26 5.82 15.45
CA VAL A 157 0.81 4.58 16.10
C VAL A 157 -0.34 4.90 17.07
N ASP A 158 -1.39 4.07 17.08
CA ASP A 158 -2.42 4.08 18.13
C ASP A 158 -2.00 3.09 19.23
N GLU A 159 -1.40 3.59 20.31
CA GLU A 159 -0.95 2.76 21.45
C GLU A 159 -2.11 2.04 22.15
N ASP A 160 -3.34 2.55 22.02
CA ASP A 160 -4.55 1.94 22.55
C ASP A 160 -5.17 0.90 21.59
N ASP A 161 -4.53 0.62 20.45
CA ASP A 161 -4.94 -0.42 19.50
C ASP A 161 -3.93 -1.58 19.46
N PRO A 162 -4.22 -2.73 20.08
CA PRO A 162 -3.34 -3.89 20.05
C PRO A 162 -3.14 -4.48 18.64
N MET A 163 -3.98 -4.08 17.67
CA MET A 163 -3.91 -4.48 16.27
C MET A 163 -3.35 -3.37 15.36
N ASP A 164 -2.77 -2.28 15.91
CA ASP A 164 -2.19 -1.20 15.09
C ASP A 164 -1.06 -1.72 14.17
N ASN A 165 -0.39 -2.81 14.57
CA ASN A 165 0.60 -3.50 13.73
C ASN A 165 0.01 -4.01 12.39
N ASP A 166 -1.31 -4.21 12.30
CA ASP A 166 -2.00 -4.64 11.07
C ASP A 166 -2.59 -3.47 10.27
N ARG A 167 -2.38 -2.24 10.74
CA ARG A 167 -2.81 -1.02 10.05
C ARG A 167 -2.20 -0.96 8.65
N GLN A 168 -3.05 -0.65 7.68
CA GLN A 168 -2.67 -0.49 6.29
C GLN A 168 -2.60 0.99 5.94
N ILE A 169 -1.63 1.38 5.15
CA ILE A 169 -1.56 2.68 4.50
C ILE A 169 -2.00 2.48 3.06
N ILE A 170 -3.02 3.23 2.66
CA ILE A 170 -3.51 3.23 1.30
C ILE A 170 -2.82 4.37 0.57
N ALA A 171 -2.14 4.06 -0.53
CA ALA A 171 -1.45 5.01 -1.37
C ALA A 171 -2.12 5.08 -2.75
N ILE A 172 -2.38 6.31 -3.20
CA ILE A 172 -3.03 6.61 -4.47
C ILE A 172 -2.15 7.58 -5.27
N GLY A 173 -1.88 7.28 -6.53
CA GLY A 173 -1.05 8.14 -7.37
C GLY A 173 -0.80 7.64 -8.78
N GLU A 174 0.10 8.32 -9.47
CA GLU A 174 0.58 7.98 -10.82
C GLU A 174 1.87 7.16 -10.70
N LEU A 175 1.95 6.05 -11.44
CA LEU A 175 3.12 5.19 -11.51
C LEU A 175 4.21 5.88 -12.36
N GLY A 176 5.25 6.33 -11.69
CA GLY A 176 6.41 6.97 -12.30
C GLY A 176 7.52 5.97 -12.66
N PRO A 177 8.72 6.46 -13.01
CA PRO A 177 9.85 5.63 -13.45
C PRO A 177 10.44 4.76 -12.33
N MET A 178 11.46 3.96 -12.65
CA MET A 178 12.29 3.29 -11.66
C MET A 178 12.97 4.31 -10.73
N ALA A 179 12.94 4.05 -9.43
CA ALA A 179 13.65 4.83 -8.44
C ALA A 179 15.17 4.67 -8.62
N PRO A 180 15.95 5.75 -8.46
CA PRO A 180 17.38 5.69 -8.22
C PRO A 180 17.72 4.75 -7.05
N SER A 181 18.86 4.06 -7.14
CA SER A 181 19.23 2.99 -6.19
C SER A 181 19.41 3.48 -4.75
N ASP A 182 19.84 4.74 -4.57
CA ASP A 182 19.98 5.40 -3.29
C ASP A 182 18.63 5.61 -2.58
N LEU A 183 17.55 5.84 -3.34
CA LEU A 183 16.19 6.02 -2.80
C LEU A 183 15.46 4.71 -2.52
N SER A 184 15.92 3.60 -3.09
CA SER A 184 15.25 2.30 -2.98
C SER A 184 16.06 1.23 -2.24
N GLY A 185 17.21 1.60 -1.65
CA GLY A 185 18.08 0.65 -0.95
C GLY A 185 18.57 -0.46 -1.88
N ASP A 186 19.01 -0.10 -3.09
CA ASP A 186 19.46 -0.99 -4.16
C ASP A 186 18.40 -1.98 -4.69
N THR A 187 17.13 -1.79 -4.34
CA THR A 187 16.01 -2.57 -4.88
C THR A 187 15.40 -1.86 -6.09
N ALA A 188 15.08 -2.58 -7.16
CA ALA A 188 14.44 -1.99 -8.35
C ALA A 188 12.94 -1.71 -8.09
N LEU A 189 12.63 -0.55 -7.52
CA LEU A 189 11.27 -0.13 -7.18
C LEU A 189 10.78 0.95 -8.15
N ARG A 190 9.52 0.91 -8.57
CA ARG A 190 8.89 2.05 -9.27
C ARG A 190 8.60 3.17 -8.27
N MET A 191 8.70 4.41 -8.73
CA MET A 191 8.24 5.58 -7.99
C MET A 191 6.73 5.76 -8.20
N VAL A 192 6.03 6.25 -7.19
CA VAL A 192 4.62 6.66 -7.30
C VAL A 192 4.53 8.12 -6.91
N SER A 193 4.13 8.96 -7.88
CA SER A 193 3.76 10.37 -7.65
C SER A 193 2.45 10.37 -6.88
N CYS A 194 2.57 10.42 -5.56
CA CYS A 194 1.47 10.15 -4.66
C CYS A 194 0.64 11.42 -4.47
N LYS A 195 -0.66 11.33 -4.80
CA LYS A 195 -1.62 12.43 -4.64
C LYS A 195 -2.41 12.33 -3.35
N HIS A 196 -2.50 11.14 -2.75
CA HIS A 196 -3.18 10.94 -1.48
C HIS A 196 -2.67 9.69 -0.76
N VAL A 197 -2.48 9.81 0.56
CA VAL A 197 -2.31 8.65 1.45
C VAL A 197 -3.22 8.76 2.64
N TYR A 198 -3.72 7.62 3.12
CA TYR A 198 -4.46 7.59 4.37
C TYR A 198 -4.31 6.25 5.10
N PRO A 199 -4.38 6.26 6.45
CA PRO A 199 -4.36 5.03 7.23
C PRO A 199 -5.74 4.37 7.23
N PHE A 200 -5.75 3.05 7.18
CA PHE A 200 -6.89 2.19 7.44
C PHE A 200 -6.54 1.26 8.59
N SER A 201 -7.26 1.36 9.70
CA SER A 201 -7.12 0.44 10.83
C SER A 201 -8.41 -0.34 11.04
N TYR A 202 -8.21 -1.54 11.56
CA TYR A 202 -9.28 -2.46 11.90
C TYR A 202 -10.22 -1.87 12.96
N LYS A 203 -9.67 -1.24 14.01
CA LYS A 203 -10.43 -0.57 15.08
C LYS A 203 -11.26 0.61 14.55
N ALA A 204 -10.74 1.38 13.60
CA ALA A 204 -11.50 2.45 12.96
C ALA A 204 -12.69 1.88 12.18
N LEU A 205 -12.49 0.78 11.44
CA LEU A 205 -13.55 0.09 10.73
C LEU A 205 -14.62 -0.49 11.69
N GLU A 206 -14.21 -1.14 12.78
CA GLU A 206 -15.15 -1.64 13.80
C GLU A 206 -16.03 -0.50 14.34
N LYS A 207 -15.42 0.65 14.64
CA LYS A 207 -16.13 1.84 15.12
C LYS A 207 -17.11 2.39 14.08
N GLU A 208 -16.75 2.41 12.80
CA GLU A 208 -17.63 2.88 11.71
C GLU A 208 -18.79 1.94 11.41
N LEU A 209 -18.65 0.66 11.77
CA LEU A 209 -19.73 -0.33 11.67
C LEU A 209 -20.62 -0.38 12.92
N ASP A 210 -20.49 0.59 13.83
CA ASP A 210 -21.15 0.63 15.15
C ASP A 210 -20.95 -0.66 15.96
N GLY A 211 -19.84 -1.37 15.71
CA GLY A 211 -19.57 -2.67 16.27
C GLY A 211 -18.84 -2.62 17.61
N ASN A 212 -19.38 -3.31 18.61
CA ASN A 212 -18.68 -3.62 19.86
C ASN A 212 -18.73 -5.11 20.21
N SER A 213 -18.94 -5.96 19.20
CA SER A 213 -19.26 -7.38 19.36
C SER A 213 -18.27 -8.28 18.63
N ASN A 214 -18.06 -9.48 19.16
CA ASN A 214 -17.29 -10.54 18.51
C ASN A 214 -17.81 -10.88 17.09
N SER A 215 -19.08 -10.61 16.79
CA SER A 215 -19.67 -10.79 15.46
C SER A 215 -19.14 -9.79 14.44
N THR A 216 -18.99 -8.52 14.82
CA THR A 216 -18.34 -7.48 14.01
C THR A 216 -16.93 -7.94 13.65
N THR A 217 -16.21 -8.46 14.64
CA THR A 217 -14.85 -8.90 14.45
C THR A 217 -14.73 -10.05 13.45
N SER A 218 -15.59 -11.05 13.59
CA SER A 218 -15.64 -12.18 12.66
C SER A 218 -16.04 -11.77 11.24
N ALA A 219 -16.97 -10.83 11.09
CA ALA A 219 -17.42 -10.34 9.79
C ALA A 219 -16.33 -9.56 9.05
N ILE A 220 -15.68 -8.62 9.74
CA ILE A 220 -14.54 -7.88 9.19
C ILE A 220 -13.43 -8.85 8.83
N SER A 221 -13.08 -9.76 9.75
CA SER A 221 -12.02 -10.75 9.50
C SER A 221 -12.35 -11.65 8.31
N SER A 222 -13.59 -12.08 8.11
CA SER A 222 -13.96 -12.88 6.92
C SER A 222 -13.74 -12.11 5.60
N VAL A 223 -14.20 -10.86 5.54
CA VAL A 223 -14.09 -10.04 4.33
C VAL A 223 -12.63 -9.66 4.09
N LEU A 224 -11.96 -9.15 5.13
CA LEU A 224 -10.55 -8.83 5.06
C LEU A 224 -9.69 -10.06 4.84
N GLN A 225 -10.02 -11.25 5.31
CA GLN A 225 -9.20 -12.43 5.04
C GLN A 225 -9.23 -12.74 3.53
N LEU A 226 -10.39 -12.71 2.88
CA LEU A 226 -10.43 -12.94 1.44
C LEU A 226 -9.71 -11.83 0.65
N LEU A 227 -9.80 -10.58 1.13
CA LEU A 227 -9.17 -9.42 0.50
C LEU A 227 -7.65 -9.29 0.84
N LYS A 228 -7.23 -9.66 2.04
CA LYS A 228 -5.84 -9.64 2.56
C LYS A 228 -5.04 -10.88 2.16
N VAL A 229 -5.68 -12.03 1.94
CA VAL A 229 -5.00 -13.23 1.39
C VAL A 229 -4.47 -12.96 -0.02
N ARG A 230 -4.87 -11.85 -0.66
CA ARG A 230 -4.32 -11.36 -1.91
C ARG A 230 -4.07 -9.85 -1.86
N GLN A 231 -3.19 -9.39 -0.96
CA GLN A 231 -2.61 -8.07 -1.17
C GLN A 231 -2.01 -8.05 -2.58
N ASN A 232 -2.18 -6.92 -3.26
CA ASN A 232 -1.86 -6.80 -4.66
C ASN A 232 -1.22 -5.44 -4.89
N LEU A 233 -0.60 -5.28 -6.06
CA LEU A 233 0.19 -4.10 -6.37
C LEU A 233 -0.68 -2.88 -6.68
N GLY A 234 -1.98 -3.07 -6.89
CA GLY A 234 -2.90 -1.97 -7.14
C GLY A 234 -2.68 -1.28 -8.48
N GLN A 235 -2.11 -1.97 -9.47
CA GLN A 235 -1.69 -1.36 -10.75
C GLN A 235 -2.75 -1.48 -11.84
N ASN A 236 -3.41 -2.65 -11.93
CA ASN A 236 -4.46 -2.86 -12.92
C ASN A 236 -5.85 -2.56 -12.34
N ASP A 237 -6.83 -2.40 -13.22
CA ASP A 237 -8.21 -2.06 -12.84
C ASP A 237 -8.83 -3.02 -11.85
N PHE A 238 -8.62 -4.33 -12.02
CA PHE A 238 -9.17 -5.33 -11.10
C PHE A 238 -8.61 -5.19 -9.69
N GLU A 239 -7.31 -4.93 -9.58
CA GLU A 239 -6.62 -4.71 -8.31
C GLU A 239 -7.05 -3.39 -7.66
N ARG A 240 -7.12 -2.32 -8.44
CA ARG A 240 -7.57 -1.01 -7.97
C ARG A 240 -9.02 -1.03 -7.49
N ALA A 241 -9.91 -1.68 -8.23
CA ALA A 241 -11.29 -1.88 -7.82
C ALA A 241 -11.40 -2.68 -6.51
N LYS A 242 -10.64 -3.78 -6.39
CA LYS A 242 -10.58 -4.60 -5.16
C LYS A 242 -10.08 -3.79 -3.97
N ASN A 243 -9.01 -3.02 -4.12
CA ASN A 243 -8.48 -2.22 -3.02
C ASN A 243 -9.44 -1.08 -2.67
N PHE A 244 -10.08 -0.45 -3.65
CA PHE A 244 -11.11 0.56 -3.40
C PHE A 244 -12.25 0.00 -2.55
N ILE A 245 -12.87 -1.12 -2.94
CA ILE A 245 -13.98 -1.70 -2.17
C ILE A 245 -13.52 -2.13 -0.76
N ALA A 246 -12.30 -2.66 -0.63
CA ALA A 246 -11.78 -3.15 0.64
C ALA A 246 -11.66 -2.03 1.67
N TYR A 247 -11.19 -0.86 1.24
CA TYR A 247 -10.78 0.21 2.15
C TYR A 247 -11.71 1.43 2.14
N ARG A 248 -12.71 1.48 1.25
CA ARG A 248 -13.67 2.61 1.18
C ARG A 248 -15.14 2.22 1.17
N TYR A 249 -15.48 0.96 0.90
CA TYR A 249 -16.88 0.56 0.78
C TYR A 249 -17.34 -0.26 1.98
N LEU A 250 -18.08 0.36 2.90
CA LEU A 250 -18.50 -0.28 4.16
C LEU A 250 -19.57 -1.36 3.99
N ASP A 251 -20.36 -1.29 2.93
CA ASP A 251 -21.56 -2.13 2.78
C ASP A 251 -21.23 -3.61 2.61
N ILE A 252 -20.07 -3.96 2.03
CA ILE A 252 -19.62 -5.37 1.94
C ILE A 252 -19.36 -5.98 3.34
N TYR A 253 -19.04 -5.15 4.33
CA TYR A 253 -18.89 -5.58 5.73
C TYR A 253 -20.24 -5.64 6.44
N ARG A 254 -21.12 -4.65 6.21
CA ARG A 254 -22.50 -4.67 6.73
C ARG A 254 -23.28 -5.89 6.23
N LEU A 255 -22.98 -6.34 5.02
CA LEU A 255 -23.59 -7.55 4.46
C LEU A 255 -23.20 -8.80 5.24
N SER A 256 -21.91 -8.97 5.56
CA SER A 256 -21.43 -10.05 6.44
C SER A 256 -22.11 -10.06 7.81
N LEU A 257 -22.45 -8.88 8.33
CA LEU A 257 -23.14 -8.70 9.61
C LEU A 257 -24.65 -8.96 9.54
N GLY A 258 -25.22 -9.21 8.36
CA GLY A 258 -26.68 -9.27 8.19
C GLY A 258 -27.37 -7.92 8.41
N GLN A 259 -26.62 -6.83 8.36
CA GLN A 259 -27.06 -5.45 8.59
C GLN A 259 -27.23 -4.65 7.29
N TYR A 260 -26.93 -5.25 6.14
CA TYR A 260 -27.06 -4.58 4.86
C TYR A 260 -28.52 -4.39 4.46
N GLN A 261 -28.89 -3.15 4.15
CA GLN A 261 -30.27 -2.72 3.90
C GLN A 261 -30.59 -2.49 2.41
N GLY A 262 -29.69 -2.87 1.50
CA GLY A 262 -29.74 -2.49 0.07
C GLY A 262 -31.13 -2.54 -0.57
N GLY A 263 -31.67 -1.37 -0.89
CA GLY A 263 -32.87 -1.18 -1.72
C GLY A 263 -34.20 -1.79 -1.23
N ARG A 264 -34.22 -2.49 -0.09
CA ARG A 264 -35.43 -3.15 0.43
C ARG A 264 -36.03 -2.30 1.55
N ASN A 265 -37.30 -1.90 1.38
CA ASN A 265 -38.07 -1.22 2.40
C ASN A 265 -38.15 -2.09 3.68
N TYR A 266 -37.75 -1.49 4.80
CA TYR A 266 -37.54 -2.11 6.11
C TYR A 266 -38.82 -2.68 6.77
N ASP A 267 -39.99 -2.48 6.17
CA ASP A 267 -41.28 -2.70 6.84
C ASP A 267 -41.69 -4.18 6.98
N ASN A 268 -40.92 -5.15 6.49
CA ASN A 268 -41.36 -6.56 6.52
C ASN A 268 -40.25 -7.61 6.65
N GLN A 269 -39.06 -7.28 7.19
CA GLN A 269 -38.03 -8.30 7.38
C GLN A 269 -38.11 -8.90 8.79
N SER A 270 -38.43 -10.20 8.83
CA SER A 270 -38.46 -10.99 10.06
C SER A 270 -37.05 -11.08 10.65
N SER A 271 -36.91 -11.12 11.97
CA SER A 271 -35.64 -11.33 12.69
C SER A 271 -34.88 -12.62 12.30
N VAL A 272 -35.50 -13.48 11.49
CA VAL A 272 -34.98 -14.75 10.99
C VAL A 272 -34.03 -14.57 9.78
N ASP A 273 -34.09 -13.44 9.06
CA ASP A 273 -33.25 -13.20 7.88
C ASP A 273 -31.90 -12.53 8.18
N GLN A 274 -31.71 -12.03 9.41
CA GLN A 274 -30.47 -11.41 9.90
C GLN A 274 -29.45 -12.48 10.35
N GLU A 275 -29.14 -13.41 9.46
CA GLU A 275 -28.11 -14.40 9.71
C GLU A 275 -26.75 -13.88 9.23
N GLU A 276 -25.74 -13.93 10.10
CA GLU A 276 -24.36 -13.64 9.71
C GLU A 276 -23.92 -14.51 8.53
N CYS A 277 -23.16 -13.92 7.63
CA CYS A 277 -22.57 -14.62 6.50
C CYS A 277 -21.06 -14.34 6.41
N PHE A 278 -20.35 -15.22 5.73
CA PHE A 278 -18.96 -15.02 5.38
C PHE A 278 -18.83 -14.89 3.87
N LEU A 279 -17.88 -14.09 3.44
CA LEU A 279 -17.55 -13.96 2.03
C LEU A 279 -16.81 -15.22 1.57
N ALA A 280 -17.42 -15.97 0.67
CA ALA A 280 -16.92 -17.25 0.19
C ALA A 280 -16.12 -17.12 -1.11
N ASP A 281 -16.53 -16.21 -2.00
CA ASP A 281 -15.83 -15.97 -3.28
C ASP A 281 -15.98 -14.51 -3.73
N LEU A 282 -15.00 -14.06 -4.50
CA LEU A 282 -14.98 -12.75 -5.16
C LEU A 282 -14.45 -12.90 -6.58
N GLN A 283 -15.33 -12.63 -7.54
CA GLN A 283 -15.00 -12.63 -8.97
C GLN A 283 -15.00 -11.20 -9.49
N THR A 284 -14.06 -10.93 -10.41
CA THR A 284 -13.94 -9.64 -11.07
C THR A 284 -13.93 -9.82 -12.57
N ARG A 285 -14.65 -8.97 -13.29
CA ARG A 285 -14.66 -8.93 -14.76
C ARG A 285 -14.86 -7.49 -15.23
N TYR A 286 -14.50 -7.19 -16.47
CA TYR A 286 -14.91 -5.93 -17.06
C TYR A 286 -16.42 -5.96 -17.36
N ALA A 287 -17.09 -4.82 -17.21
CA ALA A 287 -18.49 -4.68 -17.60
C ALA A 287 -18.63 -4.72 -19.13
N ASP A 288 -19.73 -5.32 -19.61
CA ASP A 288 -20.07 -5.30 -21.02
C ASP A 288 -20.56 -3.90 -21.42
N ASN A 289 -19.88 -3.26 -22.37
CA ASN A 289 -20.19 -1.90 -22.89
C ASN A 289 -19.87 -0.74 -21.93
N THR A 290 -18.60 -0.38 -21.89
CA THR A 290 -18.12 0.80 -21.20
C THR A 290 -17.89 1.91 -22.23
N ALA A 291 -18.67 2.99 -22.15
CA ALA A 291 -18.62 4.09 -23.12
C ALA A 291 -17.32 4.93 -22.97
N GLY A 292 -16.16 4.33 -23.25
CA GLY A 292 -14.84 4.92 -23.02
C GLY A 292 -14.42 4.97 -21.54
N ARG A 293 -15.05 4.15 -20.69
CA ARG A 293 -14.72 4.00 -19.27
C ARG A 293 -14.12 2.62 -19.02
N GLU A 294 -13.39 2.46 -17.94
CA GLU A 294 -12.97 1.16 -17.42
C GLU A 294 -13.85 0.83 -16.22
N LEU A 295 -14.85 -0.03 -16.43
CA LEU A 295 -15.76 -0.46 -15.38
C LEU A 295 -15.44 -1.89 -15.00
N VAL A 296 -15.19 -2.11 -13.71
CA VAL A 296 -14.95 -3.41 -13.13
C VAL A 296 -16.17 -3.85 -12.34
N ASP A 297 -16.74 -4.95 -12.76
CA ASP A 297 -17.80 -5.67 -12.09
C ASP A 297 -17.20 -6.58 -11.01
N LEU A 298 -17.67 -6.43 -9.77
CA LEU A 298 -17.29 -7.26 -8.63
C LEU A 298 -18.49 -8.07 -8.17
N ILE A 299 -18.37 -9.40 -8.29
CA ILE A 299 -19.41 -10.36 -7.93
C ILE A 299 -18.96 -11.09 -6.67
N PHE A 300 -19.70 -10.88 -5.59
CA PHE A 300 -19.45 -11.47 -4.28
C PHE A 300 -20.37 -12.66 -4.09
N THR A 301 -19.85 -13.76 -3.59
CA THR A 301 -20.66 -14.89 -3.12
C THR A 301 -20.54 -15.00 -1.63
N TYR A 302 -21.64 -14.81 -0.92
CA TYR A 302 -21.74 -14.95 0.53
C TYR A 302 -22.41 -16.25 0.90
N GLN A 303 -21.96 -16.87 1.99
CA GLN A 303 -22.55 -18.06 2.55
C GLN A 303 -23.01 -17.81 3.99
N LYS A 304 -24.28 -18.11 4.26
CA LYS A 304 -24.88 -18.04 5.61
C LYS A 304 -24.23 -19.07 6.55
N LYS A 305 -23.85 -18.66 7.76
CA LYS A 305 -23.05 -19.49 8.70
C LYS A 305 -23.78 -20.75 9.21
N VAL A 306 -25.07 -20.64 9.49
CA VAL A 306 -25.94 -21.69 10.04
C VAL A 306 -26.59 -22.49 8.93
N SER A 307 -27.24 -21.83 7.97
CA SER A 307 -28.01 -22.51 6.91
C SER A 307 -27.15 -23.03 5.75
N GLY A 308 -25.92 -22.53 5.58
CA GLY A 308 -25.04 -22.87 4.47
C GLY A 308 -25.50 -22.38 3.10
N ARG A 309 -26.63 -21.65 3.03
CA ARG A 309 -27.18 -21.13 1.77
C ARG A 309 -26.31 -20.01 1.23
N GLN A 310 -26.08 -20.04 -0.09
CA GLN A 310 -25.31 -19.04 -0.80
C GLN A 310 -26.20 -17.99 -1.48
N TYR A 311 -25.70 -16.76 -1.53
CA TYR A 311 -26.30 -15.62 -2.19
C TYR A 311 -25.19 -14.83 -2.90
N SER A 312 -25.49 -14.33 -4.08
CA SER A 312 -24.55 -13.51 -4.82
C SER A 312 -25.01 -12.06 -4.86
N TYR A 313 -24.04 -11.16 -4.76
CA TYR A 313 -24.24 -9.73 -4.90
C TYR A 313 -23.27 -9.18 -5.93
N TYR A 314 -23.65 -8.07 -6.52
CA TYR A 314 -22.90 -7.40 -7.56
C TYR A 314 -22.78 -5.91 -7.27
N LEU A 315 -21.62 -5.34 -7.54
CA LEU A 315 -21.41 -3.90 -7.65
C LEU A 315 -20.46 -3.61 -8.82
N SER A 316 -20.45 -2.36 -9.29
CA SER A 316 -19.54 -1.91 -10.34
C SER A 316 -18.71 -0.73 -9.87
N VAL A 317 -17.42 -0.74 -10.15
CA VAL A 317 -16.47 0.33 -9.84
C VAL A 317 -15.94 0.90 -11.14
N ASP A 318 -15.95 2.22 -11.28
CA ASP A 318 -15.23 2.91 -12.33
C ASP A 318 -13.78 3.11 -11.91
N THR A 319 -12.85 2.60 -12.71
CA THR A 319 -11.40 2.68 -12.49
C THR A 319 -10.70 3.52 -13.54
N THR A 320 -11.42 4.16 -14.46
CA THR A 320 -10.85 4.91 -15.60
C THR A 320 -9.83 5.96 -15.18
N GLU A 321 -10.08 6.62 -14.05
CA GLU A 321 -9.25 7.70 -13.53
C GLU A 321 -8.58 7.26 -12.24
N MET A 322 -7.57 8.03 -11.79
CA MET A 322 -6.75 7.73 -10.62
C MET A 322 -7.54 7.32 -9.38
N PHE A 323 -8.65 8.01 -9.10
CA PHE A 323 -9.51 7.79 -7.94
C PHE A 323 -10.72 6.94 -8.32
N PRO A 324 -10.75 5.63 -8.00
CA PRO A 324 -11.91 4.81 -8.29
C PRO A 324 -13.15 5.28 -7.53
N PHE A 325 -14.32 5.06 -8.11
CA PHE A 325 -15.60 5.35 -7.46
C PHE A 325 -16.66 4.32 -7.82
N LEU A 326 -17.71 4.23 -7.01
CA LEU A 326 -18.83 3.34 -7.29
C LEU A 326 -19.61 3.83 -8.52
N HIS A 327 -19.64 3.01 -9.56
CA HIS A 327 -20.52 3.21 -10.70
C HIS A 327 -21.93 2.67 -10.40
N ALA A 328 -22.01 1.47 -9.83
CA ALA A 328 -23.25 0.85 -9.38
C ALA A 328 -23.08 0.34 -7.93
N PRO A 329 -24.00 0.66 -7.01
CA PRO A 329 -23.93 0.18 -5.64
C PRO A 329 -24.20 -1.33 -5.57
N LEU A 330 -23.91 -1.92 -4.41
CA LEU A 330 -24.18 -3.33 -4.15
C LEU A 330 -25.66 -3.65 -4.38
N SER A 331 -25.92 -4.75 -5.09
CA SER A 331 -27.25 -5.20 -5.49
C SER A 331 -27.32 -6.71 -5.60
N ASP A 332 -28.52 -7.29 -5.52
CA ASP A 332 -28.72 -8.74 -5.66
C ASP A 332 -28.26 -9.21 -7.05
N TYR A 333 -27.46 -10.28 -7.11
CA TYR A 333 -27.00 -10.88 -8.36
C TYR A 333 -27.53 -12.31 -8.49
N ILE A 334 -28.13 -12.60 -9.65
CA ILE A 334 -28.54 -13.95 -10.02
C ILE A 334 -27.59 -14.40 -11.12
N PRO A 335 -26.69 -15.38 -10.86
CA PRO A 335 -25.83 -15.93 -11.89
C PRO A 335 -26.70 -16.50 -13.03
N SER A 336 -26.46 -16.04 -14.26
CA SER A 336 -27.01 -16.68 -15.44
C SER A 336 -26.28 -18.01 -15.65
N ASN A 337 -27.02 -19.13 -15.53
CA ASN A 337 -26.51 -20.49 -15.77
C ASN A 337 -26.00 -20.69 -17.21
#